data_AF-A0A1E7FIS5-F1
#
_entry.id   AF-A0A1E7FIS5-F1
#
_cell.length_a   1.000
_cell.length_b   1.000
_cell.length_c   1.000
_cell.angle_alpha   90.00
_cell.angle_beta   90.00
_cell.angle_gamma   90.00
#
_symmetry.space_group_name_H-M   'P 1'
#
loop_
_entity.id
_entity.type
_entity.pdbx_description
1 polymer ?
#
loop_
_entity_poly.entity_id
_entity_poly.type
_entity_poly.pdbx_seq_one_letter_code
_entity_poly.pdbx_strand_id
1 'polypeptide(L)'
;MHPLDLIILYGYPPLPSHYRLILLTAYNSEPQIMVQGNSARRKELAAGRRQDCKDEIERKKAGAARVTPAEARARLLDFGTKNSAKSSMIAWSVNPTSSSASCWCAAYFRDGACPRGKRCKLNHEESIAHLACPSAVFAETLPALVRGQLEAVQAGGKLVYNSKLRTQRREKSSLYFVEYNNALVFDAENPQCFEQWAAGVTMQKKPEEDNDNAVDNATVGDGGGGPDIKIHIGPAPLSKNERRKMKKESTQSKPPK
;
A
#
# COMPACT_ATOMS: atom_id res chain seq x y z
N MET A 1 -4.72 28.03 31.36
CA MET A 1 -3.59 28.21 32.30
C MET A 1 -4.16 28.14 33.69
N HIS A 2 -3.89 27.05 34.43
CA HIS A 2 -4.35 26.90 35.81
C HIS A 2 -3.25 27.39 36.76
N PRO A 3 -3.56 28.26 37.73
CA PRO A 3 -2.63 28.58 38.80
C PRO A 3 -2.57 27.42 39.79
N LEU A 4 -1.35 26.99 40.14
CA LEU A 4 -1.10 26.07 41.24
C LEU A 4 -1.13 26.88 42.54
N ASP A 5 -2.03 26.51 43.45
CA ASP A 5 -2.07 27.04 44.80
C ASP A 5 -0.81 26.64 45.57
N LEU A 6 -0.04 27.65 45.97
CA LEU A 6 1.14 27.54 46.81
C LEU A 6 0.67 27.50 48.28
N ILE A 7 0.45 26.30 48.82
CA ILE A 7 0.17 26.12 50.25
C ILE A 7 1.48 26.26 51.02
N ILE A 8 1.69 27.40 51.67
CA ILE A 8 2.82 27.62 52.57
C ILE A 8 2.39 27.20 53.99
N LEU A 9 2.88 26.03 54.43
CA LEU A 9 2.73 25.56 55.81
C LEU A 9 3.82 26.22 56.68
N TYR A 10 3.47 27.30 57.38
CA TYR A 10 4.27 27.84 58.47
C TYR A 10 3.88 27.16 59.79
N GLY A 11 4.86 26.60 60.51
CA GLY A 11 4.68 26.29 61.94
C GLY A 11 5.05 24.89 62.42
N TYR A 12 6.10 24.26 61.89
CA TYR A 12 6.69 23.08 62.56
C TYR A 12 8.09 23.42 63.11
N PRO A 13 8.39 23.05 64.37
CA PRO A 13 9.73 23.21 64.93
C PRO A 13 10.75 22.37 64.16
N PRO A 14 12.03 22.81 64.10
CA PRO A 14 13.08 22.10 63.37
C PRO A 14 13.29 20.71 63.98
N LEU A 15 12.97 19.68 63.20
CA LEU A 15 13.27 18.29 63.56
C LEU A 15 14.80 18.06 63.59
N PRO A 16 15.30 17.23 64.53
CA PRO A 16 16.73 16.93 64.66
C PRO A 16 17.32 16.34 63.36
N SER A 17 18.53 16.78 63.02
CA SER A 17 19.25 16.48 61.76
C SER A 17 19.47 14.99 61.48
N HIS A 18 19.39 14.12 62.48
CA HIS A 18 19.56 12.66 62.31
C HIS A 18 18.33 11.93 61.75
N TYR A 19 17.14 12.54 61.74
CA TYR A 19 15.92 11.91 61.18
C TYR A 19 15.65 12.25 59.71
N ARG A 20 16.40 13.21 59.14
CA ARG A 20 16.24 13.60 57.72
C ARG A 20 16.72 12.54 56.73
N LEU A 21 17.60 11.63 57.14
CA LEU A 21 18.16 10.62 56.22
C LEU A 21 17.31 9.34 56.10
N ILE A 22 16.42 9.08 57.06
CA ILE A 22 15.65 7.81 57.13
C ILE A 22 14.27 7.95 56.45
N LEU A 23 13.68 9.16 56.43
CA LEU A 23 12.37 9.37 55.79
C LEU A 23 12.43 9.61 54.26
N LEU A 24 13.61 9.92 53.70
CA LEU A 24 13.79 10.08 52.24
C LEU A 24 14.11 8.77 51.50
N THR A 25 14.45 7.70 52.21
CA THR A 25 14.73 6.38 51.61
C THR A 25 13.52 5.45 51.59
N ALA A 26 12.47 5.75 52.36
CA ALA A 26 11.24 4.94 52.40
C ALA A 26 10.17 5.33 51.35
N TYR A 27 10.35 6.45 50.64
CA TYR A 27 9.35 7.01 49.72
C TYR A 27 9.70 6.88 48.23
N ASN A 28 10.58 5.94 47.87
CA ASN A 28 10.96 5.67 46.46
C ASN A 28 10.95 4.18 46.10
N SER A 29 10.15 3.39 46.82
CA SER A 29 9.76 2.06 46.36
C SER A 29 8.29 2.10 45.96
N GLU A 30 7.96 2.94 44.97
CA GLU A 30 6.77 2.65 44.17
C GLU A 30 6.98 1.24 43.60
N PRO A 31 6.02 0.32 43.77
CA PRO A 31 6.12 -0.98 43.12
C PRO A 31 6.29 -0.70 41.64
N GLN A 32 7.45 -1.04 41.08
CA GLN A 32 7.60 -1.10 39.64
C GLN A 32 6.57 -2.14 39.18
N ILE A 33 5.43 -1.65 38.72
CA ILE A 33 4.47 -2.43 37.97
C ILE A 33 5.28 -2.89 36.76
N MET A 34 5.87 -4.08 36.86
CA MET A 34 6.47 -4.76 35.73
C MET A 34 5.39 -4.75 34.67
N VAL A 35 5.63 -4.00 33.60
CA VAL A 35 4.68 -3.78 32.51
C VAL A 35 4.51 -5.11 31.76
N GLN A 36 3.71 -6.02 32.33
CA GLN A 36 3.27 -7.28 31.74
C GLN A 36 2.56 -7.03 30.38
N GLY A 37 2.13 -5.79 30.12
CA GLY A 37 1.57 -5.37 28.83
C GLY A 37 2.55 -5.31 27.66
N ASN A 38 3.87 -5.12 27.88
CA ASN A 38 4.78 -4.87 26.74
C ASN A 38 5.09 -6.13 25.92
N SER A 39 5.24 -7.30 26.55
CA SER A 39 5.50 -8.55 25.84
C SER A 39 4.26 -9.06 25.12
N ALA A 40 3.08 -8.99 25.77
CA ALA A 40 1.79 -9.29 25.16
C ALA A 40 1.52 -8.38 23.94
N ARG A 41 1.76 -7.08 24.08
CA ARG A 41 1.62 -6.11 22.99
C ARG A 41 2.57 -6.34 21.82
N ARG A 42 3.83 -6.73 22.09
CA ARG A 42 4.77 -7.11 21.02
C ARG A 42 4.29 -8.35 20.27
N LYS A 43 3.72 -9.33 20.98
CA LYS A 43 3.14 -10.54 20.36
C LYS A 43 1.92 -10.19 19.50
N GLU A 44 1.04 -9.32 19.97
CA GLU A 44 -0.14 -8.84 19.24
C GLU A 44 0.28 -8.09 17.96
N LEU A 45 1.22 -7.15 18.05
CA LEU A 45 1.74 -6.42 16.89
C LEU A 45 2.41 -7.36 15.87
N ALA A 46 3.14 -8.37 16.35
CA ALA A 46 3.73 -9.37 15.48
C ALA A 46 2.68 -10.24 14.78
N ALA A 47 1.58 -10.58 15.47
CA ALA A 47 0.45 -11.30 14.89
C ALA A 47 -0.26 -10.46 13.81
N GLY A 48 -0.52 -9.18 14.07
CA GLY A 48 -1.11 -8.26 13.09
C GLY A 48 -0.26 -8.17 11.81
N ARG A 49 1.06 -7.99 11.93
CA ARG A 49 1.97 -7.98 10.77
C ARG A 49 1.95 -9.27 9.96
N ARG A 50 1.78 -10.43 10.62
CA ARG A 50 1.67 -11.72 9.92
C ARG A 50 0.37 -11.82 9.15
N GLN A 51 -0.73 -11.34 9.72
CA GLN A 51 -2.02 -11.30 9.05
C GLN A 51 -1.97 -10.35 7.85
N ASP A 52 -1.44 -9.14 8.01
CA ASP A 52 -1.26 -8.19 6.90
C ASP A 52 -0.42 -8.77 5.76
N CYS A 53 0.64 -9.52 6.10
CA CYS A 53 1.48 -10.20 5.11
C CYS A 53 0.72 -11.33 4.39
N LYS A 54 -0.11 -12.08 5.12
CA LYS A 54 -0.95 -13.13 4.54
C LYS A 54 -1.98 -12.54 3.59
N ASP A 55 -2.69 -11.49 4.00
CA ASP A 55 -3.70 -10.80 3.20
C ASP A 55 -3.08 -10.18 1.94
N GLU A 56 -1.87 -9.63 2.06
CA GLU A 56 -1.08 -9.12 0.93
C GLU A 56 -0.73 -10.23 -0.07
N ILE A 57 -0.30 -11.39 0.42
CA ILE A 57 0.02 -12.55 -0.43
C ILE A 57 -1.24 -13.06 -1.14
N GLU A 58 -2.34 -13.20 -0.41
CA GLU A 58 -3.63 -13.64 -0.98
C GLU A 58 -4.14 -12.65 -2.03
N ARG A 59 -3.99 -11.35 -1.79
CA ARG A 59 -4.34 -10.31 -2.77
C ARG A 59 -3.48 -10.40 -4.03
N LYS A 60 -2.16 -10.57 -3.88
CA LYS A 60 -1.25 -10.74 -5.03
C LYS A 60 -1.56 -12.00 -5.83
N LYS A 61 -1.95 -13.09 -5.16
CA LYS A 61 -2.41 -14.32 -5.81
C LYS A 61 -3.70 -14.11 -6.60
N ALA A 62 -4.61 -13.25 -6.13
CA ALA A 62 -5.83 -12.89 -6.85
C ALA A 62 -5.57 -12.00 -8.09
N GLY A 63 -4.33 -11.56 -8.32
CA GLY A 63 -3.94 -10.89 -9.56
C GLY A 63 -4.61 -9.53 -9.76
N ALA A 64 -5.08 -9.27 -10.98
CA ALA A 64 -5.68 -7.99 -11.37
C ALA A 64 -7.04 -7.72 -10.71
N ALA A 65 -7.79 -8.78 -10.37
CA ALA A 65 -9.14 -8.70 -9.83
C ALA A 65 -9.24 -8.06 -8.44
N ARG A 66 -8.13 -7.94 -7.70
CA ARG A 66 -8.10 -7.34 -6.34
C ARG A 66 -7.02 -6.27 -6.19
N VAL A 67 -6.70 -5.57 -7.28
CA VAL A 67 -5.68 -4.51 -7.26
C VAL A 67 -6.15 -3.36 -6.37
N THR A 68 -5.30 -2.95 -5.44
CA THR A 68 -5.57 -1.75 -4.63
C THR A 68 -5.40 -0.48 -5.46
N PRO A 69 -6.06 0.65 -5.12
CA PRO A 69 -5.86 1.92 -5.83
C PRO A 69 -4.39 2.34 -5.93
N ALA A 70 -3.60 2.12 -4.87
CA ALA A 70 -2.16 2.40 -4.86
C ALA A 70 -1.38 1.53 -5.87
N GLU A 71 -1.71 0.25 -5.95
CA GLU A 71 -1.10 -0.67 -6.92
C GLU A 71 -1.54 -0.37 -8.35
N ALA A 72 -2.83 -0.07 -8.59
CA ALA A 72 -3.34 0.32 -9.90
C ALA A 72 -2.60 1.55 -10.41
N ARG A 73 -2.52 2.60 -9.58
CA ARG A 73 -1.74 3.80 -9.91
C ARG A 73 -0.29 3.48 -10.23
N ALA A 74 0.40 2.67 -9.41
CA ALA A 74 1.79 2.33 -9.65
C ALA A 74 1.99 1.61 -11.00
N ARG A 75 1.10 0.66 -11.33
CA ARG A 75 1.13 -0.06 -12.61
C ARG A 75 0.82 0.84 -13.79
N LEU A 76 -0.13 1.76 -13.64
CA LEU A 76 -0.51 2.72 -14.68
C LEU A 76 0.60 3.73 -14.96
N LEU A 77 1.28 4.22 -13.91
CA LEU A 77 2.45 5.07 -14.08
C LEU A 77 3.61 4.33 -14.75
N ASP A 78 3.89 3.08 -14.37
CA ASP A 78 4.89 2.24 -15.04
C ASP A 78 4.53 2.03 -16.52
N PHE A 79 3.26 1.74 -16.83
CA PHE A 79 2.76 1.65 -18.20
C PHE A 79 2.95 2.97 -18.97
N GLY A 80 2.59 4.11 -18.36
CA GLY A 80 2.78 5.43 -18.96
C GLY A 80 4.25 5.74 -19.24
N THR A 81 5.17 5.26 -18.37
CA THR A 81 6.62 5.42 -18.59
C THR A 81 7.14 4.63 -19.77
N LYS A 82 6.60 3.44 -20.03
CA LYS A 82 7.04 2.56 -21.11
C LYS A 82 6.50 2.98 -22.48
N ASN A 83 5.31 3.56 -22.52
CA ASN A 83 4.63 3.90 -23.77
C ASN A 83 4.70 5.39 -24.13
N SER A 84 5.55 6.17 -23.44
CA SER A 84 5.64 7.63 -23.60
C SER A 84 4.31 8.40 -23.44
N ALA A 85 3.28 7.75 -22.88
CA ALA A 85 1.91 8.26 -22.79
C ALA A 85 1.58 8.84 -21.41
N LYS A 86 2.59 9.32 -20.67
CA LYS A 86 2.43 9.82 -19.29
C LYS A 86 1.39 10.93 -19.18
N SER A 87 1.29 11.81 -20.17
CA SER A 87 0.46 13.02 -20.09
C SER A 87 -1.05 12.82 -20.34
N SER A 88 -1.51 11.61 -20.69
CA SER A 88 -2.93 11.37 -21.00
C SER A 88 -3.73 10.68 -19.90
N MET A 89 -3.11 10.33 -18.76
CA MET A 89 -3.81 9.67 -17.65
C MET A 89 -4.42 10.66 -16.68
N ILE A 90 -5.75 10.65 -16.59
CA ILE A 90 -6.51 11.54 -15.71
C ILE A 90 -7.02 10.73 -14.52
N ALA A 91 -6.73 11.22 -13.32
CA ALA A 91 -7.15 10.62 -12.07
C ALA A 91 -8.24 11.47 -11.40
N TRP A 92 -9.18 10.77 -10.78
CA TRP A 92 -10.25 11.36 -9.98
C TRP A 92 -10.07 10.94 -8.53
N SER A 93 -9.94 11.91 -7.62
CA SER A 93 -9.63 11.63 -6.22
C SER A 93 -10.44 12.46 -5.23
N VAL A 94 -10.73 11.91 -4.06
CA VAL A 94 -11.43 12.62 -2.98
C VAL A 94 -10.61 13.83 -2.55
N ASN A 95 -11.23 15.02 -2.51
CA ASN A 95 -10.59 16.19 -1.93
C ASN A 95 -10.46 16.02 -0.41
N PRO A 96 -9.23 15.89 0.16
CA PRO A 96 -9.08 15.72 1.59
C PRO A 96 -9.32 17.02 2.39
N THR A 97 -9.35 18.16 1.70
CA THR A 97 -9.23 19.50 2.31
C THR A 97 -10.57 20.18 2.55
N SER A 98 -11.63 19.72 1.91
CA SER A 98 -12.91 20.41 1.89
C SER A 98 -13.96 19.61 2.64
N SER A 99 -14.14 19.91 3.93
CA SER A 99 -15.35 19.49 4.66
C SER A 99 -16.63 20.13 4.09
N SER A 100 -16.48 21.10 3.19
CA SER A 100 -17.56 21.90 2.58
C SER A 100 -17.73 21.67 1.07
N ALA A 101 -16.97 20.77 0.43
CA ALA A 101 -17.17 20.56 -1.00
C ALA A 101 -18.53 19.91 -1.27
N SER A 102 -19.17 20.37 -2.35
CA SER A 102 -20.46 19.86 -2.79
C SER A 102 -20.32 18.36 -3.09
N CYS A 103 -21.11 17.55 -2.38
CA CYS A 103 -21.16 16.12 -2.64
C CYS A 103 -21.77 15.84 -4.02
N TRP A 104 -21.18 14.90 -4.74
CA TRP A 104 -21.61 14.54 -6.08
C TRP A 104 -22.67 13.45 -6.04
N CYS A 105 -23.57 13.47 -7.01
CA CYS A 105 -24.53 12.37 -7.17
C CYS A 105 -23.84 11.18 -7.82
N ALA A 106 -23.69 10.04 -7.12
CA ALA A 106 -23.11 8.84 -7.69
C ALA A 106 -23.82 8.38 -8.97
N ALA A 107 -25.16 8.31 -8.93
CA ALA A 107 -25.97 7.89 -10.06
C ALA A 107 -25.75 8.80 -11.27
N TYR A 108 -25.79 10.12 -11.09
CA TYR A 108 -25.50 11.04 -12.20
C TYR A 108 -24.05 10.94 -12.67
N PHE A 109 -23.09 10.87 -11.75
CA PHE A 109 -21.68 10.82 -12.09
C PHE A 109 -21.34 9.57 -12.91
N ARG A 110 -21.90 8.41 -12.55
CA ARG A 110 -21.66 7.13 -13.24
C ARG A 110 -22.53 6.93 -14.47
N ASP A 111 -23.82 7.24 -14.39
CA ASP A 111 -24.80 6.89 -15.44
C ASP A 111 -25.20 8.09 -16.32
N GLY A 112 -24.83 9.31 -15.93
CA GLY A 112 -25.25 10.55 -16.60
C GLY A 112 -26.73 10.87 -16.33
N ALA A 113 -27.41 10.03 -15.56
CA ALA A 113 -28.81 10.14 -15.23
C ALA A 113 -29.00 9.97 -13.72
N CYS A 114 -29.73 10.90 -13.10
CA CYS A 114 -30.11 10.79 -11.69
C CYS A 114 -31.59 10.40 -11.60
N PRO A 115 -31.97 9.37 -10.81
CA PRO A 115 -33.38 9.02 -10.61
C PRO A 115 -34.17 10.15 -9.94
N ARG A 116 -33.49 11.03 -9.19
CA ARG A 116 -34.11 12.22 -8.58
C ARG A 116 -34.21 13.40 -9.55
N GLY A 117 -33.53 13.34 -10.70
CA GLY A 117 -33.50 14.39 -11.71
C GLY A 117 -33.15 15.76 -11.14
N LYS A 118 -33.89 16.79 -11.53
CA LYS A 118 -33.72 18.19 -11.07
C LYS A 118 -33.96 18.40 -9.57
N ARG A 119 -34.56 17.42 -8.87
CA ARG A 119 -34.80 17.49 -7.41
C ARG A 119 -33.63 16.95 -6.59
N CYS A 120 -32.58 16.46 -7.23
CA CYS A 120 -31.38 16.01 -6.52
C CYS A 120 -30.69 17.20 -5.83
N LYS A 121 -30.31 17.05 -4.56
CA LYS A 121 -29.59 18.07 -3.79
C LYS A 121 -28.07 18.04 -4.00
N LEU A 122 -27.61 17.14 -4.86
CA LEU A 122 -26.20 16.83 -5.10
C LEU A 122 -25.76 17.42 -6.44
N ASN A 123 -24.46 17.62 -6.62
CA ASN A 123 -23.93 18.20 -7.85
C ASN A 123 -24.02 17.21 -9.04
N HIS A 124 -24.39 17.74 -10.21
CA HIS A 124 -24.53 17.06 -11.52
C HIS A 124 -23.67 17.74 -12.62
N GLU A 125 -22.56 18.41 -12.29
CA GLU A 125 -21.73 19.12 -13.27
C GLU A 125 -20.89 18.20 -14.18
N GLU A 126 -20.34 17.12 -13.62
CA GLU A 126 -19.43 16.20 -14.34
C GLU A 126 -19.95 14.76 -14.26
N SER A 127 -19.75 13.99 -15.35
CA SER A 127 -20.06 12.56 -15.39
C SER A 127 -19.04 11.78 -16.21
N ILE A 128 -18.77 10.55 -15.77
CA ILE A 128 -17.96 9.54 -16.48
C ILE A 128 -18.83 8.54 -17.24
N ALA A 129 -20.13 8.81 -17.40
CA ALA A 129 -21.07 7.89 -18.06
C ALA A 129 -20.71 7.57 -19.51
N HIS A 130 -20.05 8.51 -20.19
CA HIS A 130 -19.51 8.30 -21.52
C HIS A 130 -18.38 7.26 -21.53
N LEU A 131 -17.75 6.98 -20.38
CA LEU A 131 -16.68 5.99 -20.19
C LEU A 131 -17.21 4.65 -19.64
N ALA A 132 -18.38 4.65 -19.00
CA ALA A 132 -18.91 3.52 -18.26
C ALA A 132 -20.36 3.21 -18.70
N CYS A 133 -20.61 2.12 -19.42
CA CYS A 133 -21.98 1.60 -19.57
C CYS A 133 -22.00 0.09 -19.86
N PRO A 134 -22.97 -0.72 -19.34
CA PRO A 134 -24.16 -0.34 -18.57
C PRO A 134 -24.44 -1.10 -17.24
N SER A 135 -25.35 -0.50 -16.46
CA SER A 135 -26.23 -1.11 -15.45
C SER A 135 -25.66 -1.38 -14.05
N ALA A 136 -25.76 -0.39 -13.15
CA ALA A 136 -25.76 -0.69 -11.73
C ALA A 136 -26.67 0.26 -10.91
N VAL A 137 -27.50 -0.34 -10.05
CA VAL A 137 -28.32 0.34 -9.06
C VAL A 137 -27.42 0.75 -7.89
N PHE A 138 -27.02 2.02 -7.80
CA PHE A 138 -26.31 2.54 -6.62
C PHE A 138 -26.87 3.87 -6.15
N ALA A 139 -27.06 3.96 -4.83
CA ALA A 139 -27.49 5.14 -4.11
C ALA A 139 -26.60 5.32 -2.87
N GLU A 140 -25.49 6.02 -3.05
CA GLU A 140 -24.73 6.67 -1.98
C GLU A 140 -24.09 7.92 -2.59
N THR A 141 -24.09 9.04 -1.89
CA THR A 141 -23.43 10.27 -2.36
C THR A 141 -21.93 10.02 -2.51
N LEU A 142 -21.35 10.20 -3.70
CA LEU A 142 -19.90 10.14 -3.83
C LEU A 142 -19.28 11.34 -3.08
N PRO A 143 -18.14 11.14 -2.39
CA PRO A 143 -17.38 12.25 -1.86
C PRO A 143 -17.00 13.21 -2.99
N ALA A 144 -16.81 14.50 -2.69
CA ALA A 144 -16.39 15.48 -3.69
C ALA A 144 -15.04 15.05 -4.29
N LEU A 145 -15.05 14.67 -5.57
CA LEU A 145 -13.83 14.27 -6.26
C LEU A 145 -13.20 15.48 -6.95
N VAL A 146 -11.90 15.37 -7.21
CA VAL A 146 -11.09 16.35 -7.91
C VAL A 146 -10.44 15.63 -9.07
N ARG A 147 -10.59 16.20 -10.26
CA ARG A 147 -9.92 15.78 -11.48
C ARG A 147 -8.50 16.32 -11.52
N GLY A 148 -7.52 15.48 -11.79
CA GLY A 148 -6.11 15.88 -11.89
C GLY A 148 -5.25 14.86 -12.64
N GLN A 149 -3.99 15.22 -12.90
CA GLN A 149 -3.02 14.29 -13.48
C GLN A 149 -2.70 13.16 -12.49
N LEU A 150 -2.56 11.93 -13.00
CA LEU A 150 -2.34 10.74 -12.16
C LEU A 150 -1.09 10.85 -11.27
N GLU A 151 -0.04 11.52 -11.75
CA GLU A 151 1.21 11.76 -11.00
C GLU A 151 0.99 12.63 -9.76
N ALA A 152 0.11 13.63 -9.85
CA ALA A 152 -0.15 14.57 -8.76
C ALA A 152 -1.07 13.98 -7.67
N VAL A 153 -1.88 12.97 -8.03
CA VAL A 153 -2.83 12.35 -7.10
C VAL A 153 -2.13 11.35 -6.19
N GLN A 154 -2.40 11.44 -4.88
CA GLN A 154 -1.98 10.43 -3.92
C GLN A 154 -2.97 9.25 -3.94
N ALA A 155 -2.50 8.02 -4.11
CA ALA A 155 -3.37 6.83 -4.09
C ALA A 155 -3.43 6.12 -2.73
N GLY A 156 -3.03 6.82 -1.65
CA GLY A 156 -2.97 6.27 -0.28
C GLY A 156 -2.19 4.95 -0.20
N GLY A 157 -2.66 4.02 0.65
CA GLY A 157 -2.14 2.66 0.73
C GLY A 157 -0.80 2.50 1.47
N LYS A 158 -0.17 3.62 1.85
CA LYS A 158 0.98 3.62 2.76
C LYS A 158 0.54 3.18 4.15
N LEU A 159 1.35 2.33 4.78
CA LEU A 159 1.21 2.01 6.20
C LEU A 159 1.67 3.23 7.00
N VAL A 160 0.72 3.95 7.59
CA VAL A 160 1.01 5.09 8.45
C VAL A 160 0.75 4.70 9.90
N TYR A 161 1.68 5.08 10.76
CA TYR A 161 1.56 4.82 12.19
C TYR A 161 0.55 5.79 12.80
N ASN A 162 -0.57 5.26 13.28
CA ASN A 162 -1.54 6.04 14.01
C ASN A 162 -1.10 6.13 15.47
N SER A 163 -0.66 7.31 15.91
CA SER A 163 -0.15 7.54 17.27
C SER A 163 -1.21 7.34 18.36
N LYS A 164 -2.48 7.63 18.06
CA LYS A 164 -3.61 7.47 18.99
C LYS A 164 -3.93 6.00 19.24
N LEU A 165 -4.00 5.21 18.17
CA LEU A 165 -4.27 3.76 18.24
C LEU A 165 -3.00 2.94 18.48
N ARG A 166 -1.83 3.57 18.39
CA ARG A 166 -0.51 2.96 18.48
C ARG A 166 -0.35 1.72 17.58
N THR A 167 -0.99 1.75 16.42
CA THR A 167 -0.99 0.68 15.41
C THR A 167 -0.64 1.25 14.03
N GLN A 168 0.04 0.46 13.20
CA GLN A 168 0.19 0.78 11.79
C GLN A 168 -1.13 0.45 11.09
N ARG A 169 -1.68 1.41 10.35
CA ARG A 169 -2.87 1.20 9.53
C ARG A 169 -2.58 1.72 8.13
N ARG A 170 -3.19 1.09 7.12
CA ARG A 170 -3.15 1.63 5.76
C ARG A 170 -4.03 2.87 5.70
N GLU A 171 -3.47 3.95 5.19
CA GLU A 171 -4.29 5.11 4.85
C GLU A 171 -5.25 4.74 3.73
N LYS A 172 -6.50 5.19 3.87
CA LYS A 172 -7.51 5.05 2.82
C LYS A 172 -7.00 5.79 1.59
N SER A 173 -7.11 5.15 0.44
CA SER A 173 -6.83 5.82 -0.84
C SER A 173 -7.82 6.95 -1.06
N SER A 174 -7.34 8.11 -1.52
CA SER A 174 -8.21 9.13 -2.10
C SER A 174 -8.47 8.88 -3.59
N LEU A 175 -7.67 8.06 -4.29
CA LEU A 175 -7.89 7.72 -5.69
C LEU A 175 -9.13 6.84 -5.85
N TYR A 176 -10.06 7.28 -6.70
CA TYR A 176 -11.32 6.60 -7.02
C TYR A 176 -11.34 6.07 -8.45
N PHE A 177 -11.05 6.91 -9.45
CA PHE A 177 -11.11 6.53 -10.86
C PHE A 177 -9.83 6.93 -11.62
N VAL A 178 -9.50 6.18 -12.67
CA VAL A 178 -8.48 6.58 -13.66
C VAL A 178 -9.01 6.38 -15.07
N GLU A 179 -8.86 7.43 -15.86
CA GLU A 179 -9.20 7.51 -17.27
C GLU A 179 -7.91 7.57 -18.11
N TYR A 180 -7.89 6.86 -19.23
CA TYR A 180 -6.81 6.91 -20.22
C TYR A 180 -7.38 6.79 -21.62
N ASN A 181 -7.08 7.76 -22.49
CA ASN A 181 -7.57 7.81 -23.87
C ASN A 181 -9.10 7.62 -23.99
N ASN A 182 -9.87 8.32 -23.15
CA ASN A 182 -11.33 8.22 -23.06
C ASN A 182 -11.84 6.79 -22.77
N ALA A 183 -11.03 5.97 -22.10
CA ALA A 183 -11.45 4.68 -21.58
C ALA A 183 -11.27 4.64 -20.05
N LEU A 184 -12.24 4.02 -19.36
CA LEU A 184 -12.14 3.79 -17.92
C LEU A 184 -11.19 2.62 -17.66
N VAL A 185 -10.05 2.93 -17.06
CA VAL A 185 -8.99 1.94 -16.80
C VAL A 185 -9.00 1.45 -15.36
N PHE A 186 -9.49 2.27 -14.44
CA PHE A 186 -9.59 1.89 -13.03
C PHE A 186 -10.83 2.51 -12.39
N ASP A 187 -11.52 1.70 -11.59
CA ASP A 187 -12.65 2.09 -10.74
C ASP A 187 -12.50 1.37 -9.39
N ALA A 188 -12.46 2.13 -8.29
CA ALA A 188 -12.31 1.59 -6.95
C ALA A 188 -13.51 0.70 -6.52
N GLU A 189 -14.69 0.92 -7.07
CA GLU A 189 -15.90 0.12 -6.78
C GLU A 189 -16.08 -1.02 -7.79
N ASN A 190 -15.46 -0.93 -8.97
CA ASN A 190 -15.47 -1.99 -9.98
C ASN A 190 -14.05 -2.43 -10.38
N PRO A 191 -13.45 -3.39 -9.64
CA PRO A 191 -12.12 -3.91 -9.93
C PRO A 191 -11.98 -4.57 -11.30
N GLN A 192 -13.08 -5.04 -11.91
CA GLN A 192 -13.06 -5.74 -13.20
C GLN A 192 -12.61 -4.82 -14.34
N CYS A 193 -12.85 -3.51 -14.25
CA CYS A 193 -12.40 -2.54 -15.26
C CYS A 193 -10.87 -2.60 -15.44
N PHE A 194 -10.14 -2.70 -14.33
CA PHE A 194 -8.67 -2.78 -14.37
C PHE A 194 -8.18 -4.11 -14.93
N GLU A 195 -8.88 -5.20 -14.62
CA GLU A 195 -8.58 -6.52 -15.16
C GLU A 195 -8.78 -6.58 -16.69
N GLN A 196 -9.90 -6.06 -17.18
CA GLN A 196 -10.21 -5.99 -18.61
C GLN A 196 -9.18 -5.16 -19.36
N TRP A 197 -8.82 -3.98 -18.83
CA TRP A 197 -7.77 -3.14 -19.41
C TRP A 197 -6.42 -3.85 -19.42
N ALA A 198 -6.01 -4.45 -18.29
CA ALA A 198 -4.73 -5.14 -18.19
C ALA A 198 -4.63 -6.30 -19.19
N ALA A 199 -5.71 -7.05 -19.38
CA ALA A 199 -5.79 -8.11 -20.38
C ALA A 199 -5.62 -7.57 -21.80
N GLY A 200 -6.28 -6.46 -22.14
CA GLY A 200 -6.16 -5.79 -23.43
C GLY A 200 -4.74 -5.31 -23.73
N VAL A 201 -4.05 -4.74 -22.74
CA VAL A 201 -2.65 -4.30 -22.88
C VAL A 201 -1.71 -5.47 -23.18
N THR A 202 -1.90 -6.62 -22.53
CA THR A 202 -1.08 -7.82 -22.82
C THR A 202 -1.28 -8.34 -24.23
N MET A 203 -2.49 -8.22 -24.80
CA MET A 203 -2.76 -8.67 -26.17
C MET A 203 -2.12 -7.77 -27.23
N GLN A 204 -2.04 -6.45 -26.99
CA GLN A 204 -1.41 -5.52 -27.94
C GLN A 204 0.11 -5.70 -28.06
N LYS A 205 0.75 -6.34 -27.08
CA LYS A 205 2.21 -6.51 -27.06
C LYS A 205 2.75 -7.63 -27.97
N LYS A 206 1.91 -8.25 -28.78
CA LYS A 206 2.24 -9.37 -29.66
C LYS A 206 1.48 -9.12 -30.97
N PRO A 207 2.06 -8.53 -32.04
CA PRO A 207 3.00 -9.26 -32.91
C PRO A 207 3.86 -8.36 -33.87
N GLU A 208 5.14 -8.07 -33.60
CA GLU A 208 6.03 -7.50 -34.64
C GLU A 208 7.49 -8.01 -34.57
N GLU A 209 7.73 -9.14 -33.90
CA GLU A 209 8.99 -9.88 -34.06
C GLU A 209 8.64 -11.17 -34.79
N ASP A 210 8.68 -11.14 -36.13
CA ASP A 210 8.96 -12.28 -37.02
C ASP A 210 8.73 -11.83 -38.48
N ASN A 211 9.58 -10.95 -39.04
CA ASN A 211 9.73 -10.94 -40.50
C ASN A 211 11.03 -10.37 -41.10
N ASP A 212 12.16 -10.35 -40.38
CA ASP A 212 13.45 -9.88 -40.93
C ASP A 212 14.60 -10.89 -40.74
N ASN A 213 14.33 -12.19 -40.91
CA ASN A 213 15.39 -13.18 -41.11
C ASN A 213 15.05 -14.14 -42.27
N ALA A 214 14.87 -13.54 -43.44
CA ALA A 214 15.05 -14.21 -44.72
C ALA A 214 15.99 -13.35 -45.58
N VAL A 215 17.26 -13.29 -45.18
CA VAL A 215 18.34 -12.97 -46.12
C VAL A 215 19.36 -14.09 -46.04
N ASP A 216 19.26 -14.97 -47.03
CA ASP A 216 20.29 -15.93 -47.41
C ASP A 216 21.64 -15.22 -47.51
N ASN A 217 22.60 -15.64 -46.70
CA ASN A 217 24.01 -15.41 -47.01
C ASN A 217 24.80 -16.68 -46.74
N ALA A 218 24.75 -17.56 -47.72
CA ALA A 218 25.81 -18.51 -47.96
C ALA A 218 27.08 -17.73 -48.34
N THR A 219 28.07 -17.63 -47.45
CA THR A 219 29.47 -17.53 -47.87
C THR A 219 30.38 -18.15 -46.81
N VAL A 220 31.13 -19.13 -47.30
CA VAL A 220 32.17 -19.93 -46.66
C VAL A 220 33.28 -19.04 -46.10
N GLY A 221 33.73 -19.29 -44.87
CA GLY A 221 34.80 -18.52 -44.23
C GLY A 221 35.45 -19.28 -43.07
N ASP A 222 36.56 -19.92 -43.40
CA ASP A 222 37.44 -20.80 -42.63
C ASP A 222 38.20 -20.10 -41.47
N GLY A 223 38.57 -20.90 -40.46
CA GLY A 223 39.79 -20.73 -39.65
C GLY A 223 39.82 -19.71 -38.49
N GLY A 224 39.75 -20.20 -37.24
CA GLY A 224 40.14 -19.41 -36.07
C GLY A 224 39.94 -20.10 -34.73
N GLY A 225 40.88 -20.98 -34.35
CA GLY A 225 40.91 -21.63 -33.03
C GLY A 225 41.14 -20.63 -31.89
N GLY A 226 40.13 -20.52 -31.01
CA GLY A 226 40.21 -19.79 -29.74
C GLY A 226 40.52 -20.73 -28.57
N PRO A 227 41.25 -20.27 -27.54
CA PRO A 227 41.69 -21.11 -26.42
C PRO A 227 40.53 -21.57 -25.55
N ASP A 228 40.58 -22.84 -25.17
CA ASP A 228 39.68 -23.53 -24.23
C ASP A 228 39.67 -22.83 -22.85
N ILE A 229 38.66 -22.00 -22.61
CA ILE A 229 38.38 -21.46 -21.27
C ILE A 229 37.53 -22.50 -20.54
N LYS A 230 38.18 -23.34 -19.72
CA LYS A 230 37.49 -24.19 -18.73
C LYS A 230 36.81 -23.30 -17.68
N ILE A 231 35.52 -23.03 -17.87
CA ILE A 231 34.68 -22.38 -16.88
C ILE A 231 34.44 -23.37 -15.73
N HIS A 232 35.09 -23.12 -14.59
CA HIS A 232 34.85 -23.89 -13.37
C HIS A 232 33.46 -23.50 -12.82
N ILE A 233 32.43 -24.29 -13.15
CA ILE A 233 31.10 -24.14 -12.58
C ILE A 233 31.17 -24.62 -11.12
N GLY A 234 31.18 -23.68 -10.18
CA GLY A 234 31.07 -23.99 -8.76
C GLY A 234 29.73 -24.67 -8.43
N PRO A 235 29.66 -25.46 -7.34
CA PRO A 235 28.46 -26.17 -6.96
C PRO A 235 27.30 -25.18 -6.75
N ALA A 236 26.12 -25.55 -7.26
CA ALA A 236 24.93 -24.73 -7.19
C ALA A 236 24.61 -24.35 -5.72
N PRO A 237 24.19 -23.10 -5.46
CA PRO A 237 23.91 -22.64 -4.10
C PRO A 237 22.76 -23.47 -3.50
N LEU A 238 23.04 -24.11 -2.35
CA LEU A 238 22.06 -24.91 -1.61
C LEU A 238 20.76 -24.13 -1.34
N SER A 239 19.64 -24.83 -1.50
CA SER A 239 18.30 -24.30 -1.24
C SER A 239 18.10 -23.95 0.24
N LYS A 240 17.12 -23.07 0.54
CA LYS A 240 16.79 -22.70 1.93
C LYS A 240 16.43 -23.91 2.81
N ASN A 241 15.88 -24.98 2.24
CA ASN A 241 15.53 -26.19 2.99
C ASN A 241 16.76 -27.04 3.31
N GLU A 242 17.71 -27.17 2.40
CA GLU A 242 18.98 -27.90 2.65
C GLU A 242 19.83 -27.22 3.73
N ARG A 243 19.91 -25.88 3.69
CA ARG A 243 20.63 -25.11 4.74
C ARG A 243 20.01 -25.32 6.13
N ARG A 244 18.68 -25.48 6.22
CA ARG A 244 17.98 -25.77 7.48
C ARG A 244 18.23 -27.20 7.97
N LYS A 245 18.36 -28.17 7.06
CA LYS A 245 18.64 -29.56 7.39
C LYS A 245 20.06 -29.70 7.98
N MET A 246 21.07 -29.12 7.31
CA MET A 246 22.45 -29.14 7.81
C MET A 246 22.61 -28.47 9.18
N LYS A 247 21.85 -27.39 9.45
CA LYS A 247 21.89 -26.72 10.76
C LYS A 247 21.30 -27.59 11.88
N LYS A 248 20.28 -28.42 11.59
CA LYS A 248 19.74 -29.37 12.57
C LYS A 248 20.73 -30.49 12.89
N GLU A 249 21.37 -31.05 11.86
CA GLU A 249 22.35 -32.14 12.03
C GLU A 249 23.61 -31.67 12.80
N SER A 250 24.06 -30.42 12.57
CA SER A 250 25.17 -29.81 13.32
C SER A 250 24.91 -29.65 14.83
N THR A 251 23.65 -29.70 15.29
CA THR A 251 23.33 -29.47 16.71
C THR A 251 23.26 -30.78 17.51
N GLN A 252 23.23 -31.94 16.85
CA GLN A 252 23.11 -33.25 17.50
C GLN A 252 24.46 -33.92 17.83
N SER A 253 25.59 -33.37 17.39
CA SER A 253 26.91 -33.99 17.59
C SER A 253 27.69 -33.48 18.81
N LYS A 254 27.08 -32.74 19.74
CA LYS A 254 27.76 -32.39 20.99
C LYS A 254 27.68 -33.57 21.97
N PRO A 255 28.82 -34.18 22.37
CA PRO A 255 28.82 -35.24 23.36
C PRO A 255 28.35 -34.70 24.72
N PRO A 256 27.61 -35.51 25.50
CA PRO A 256 27.23 -35.15 26.86
C PRO A 256 28.50 -34.99 27.74
N LYS A 257 28.45 -34.02 28.64
CA LYS A 257 29.46 -33.82 29.69
C LYS A 257 29.25 -34.81 30.82
#